data_AF-A0A958LZI0-F1
#
_entry.id   AF-A0A958LZI0-F1
#
_cell.length_a   1.000
_cell.length_b   1.000
_cell.length_c   1.000
_cell.angle_alpha   90.00
_cell.angle_beta   90.00
_cell.angle_gamma   90.00
#
_symmetry.space_group_name_H-M   'P 1'
#
loop_
_entity.id
_entity.type
_entity.pdbx_description
1 polymer ?
#
loop_
_entity_poly.entity_id
_entity_poly.type
_entity_poly.pdbx_seq_one_letter_code
_entity_poly.pdbx_strand_id
1 'polypeptide(L)'
;TLQVFKAEVTPAKTCDLNYKIYVCDDANTYCLPKEGTFNCITNVSLENKINNQVVNTLKETHPTSATKTNDLFIYNQPELAIEKAKVENKPLMIDFFGSWCPPCNVLDETIFSQPSFKKYKNKMVFLKLDADMASSWSLKEKFKVKGYPTLIFLTKNEEEIYRIVGSLTPNSFSKKINYILRNKTTSIKDLVRNFEKKKTPANAWKLIEAYYNQESYQSTLDLIPFAVQKAKLTTKEQDLIQYLPFRASFSYLKKESYPHYIQFLKNSVEAFSLQETFLDKLTLLDNIATDLKDDDLNKWISLKVLNITNTLTQKKLSEDSFLSPIDILFIRADAFEKLGFKTESQFVYQQAATALETEIKKYHLDIKTNRGFNLDRVYAIYKSGDFEKADKLYKELISIYPNEFTFYYNHANVLKDLGKKEEALSEAKKAYEYSYGDNKLRAAFFTADLLKALDHKKEALKLVNEVMSTTTLPNEPNVRTHRYYQKLMSLKEELQLNSSSHN
;
A
#
# COMPACT_ATOMS: atom_id res chain seq x y z
N THR A 1 -10.03 18.15 -26.05
CA THR A 1 -11.47 18.04 -26.39
C THR A 1 -12.25 17.98 -25.10
N LEU A 2 -13.07 18.99 -24.78
CA LEU A 2 -13.89 18.98 -23.56
C LEU A 2 -14.82 17.76 -23.54
N GLN A 3 -14.62 16.85 -22.58
CA GLN A 3 -15.52 15.71 -22.33
C GLN A 3 -16.25 15.94 -21.01
N VAL A 4 -17.59 16.02 -21.08
CA VAL A 4 -18.46 16.10 -19.90
C VAL A 4 -18.84 14.67 -19.50
N PHE A 5 -18.41 14.22 -18.31
CA PHE A 5 -18.58 12.83 -17.88
C PHE A 5 -19.81 12.58 -17.00
N LYS A 6 -20.32 13.62 -16.31
CA LYS A 6 -21.54 13.54 -15.49
C LYS A 6 -22.19 14.92 -15.42
N ALA A 7 -23.51 14.97 -15.49
CA ALA A 7 -24.31 16.12 -15.10
C ALA A 7 -25.41 15.60 -14.16
N GLU A 8 -25.27 15.85 -12.87
CA GLU A 8 -26.34 15.59 -11.91
C GLU A 8 -27.18 16.85 -11.78
N VAL A 9 -28.49 16.72 -11.99
CA VAL A 9 -29.44 17.82 -11.90
C VAL A 9 -30.41 17.50 -10.77
N THR A 10 -30.35 18.29 -9.69
CA THR A 10 -31.30 18.16 -8.57
C THR A 10 -32.29 19.32 -8.62
N PRO A 11 -33.62 19.05 -8.61
CA PRO A 11 -34.60 20.11 -8.47
C PRO A 11 -34.43 20.77 -7.10
N ALA A 12 -34.19 22.08 -7.06
CA ALA A 12 -34.44 22.84 -5.85
C ALA A 12 -35.97 22.93 -5.61
N LYS A 13 -36.40 23.43 -4.44
CA LYS A 13 -37.83 23.70 -4.17
C LYS A 13 -38.42 24.78 -5.11
N THR A 14 -37.56 25.46 -5.88
CA THR A 14 -37.83 26.41 -6.98
C THR A 14 -37.30 25.81 -8.30
N CYS A 15 -37.65 26.39 -9.46
CA CYS A 15 -37.23 25.92 -10.80
C CYS A 15 -35.70 25.84 -11.01
N ASP A 16 -34.91 26.23 -10.02
CA ASP A 16 -33.45 26.29 -10.11
C ASP A 16 -32.84 24.88 -10.16
N LEU A 17 -31.97 24.67 -11.15
CA LEU A 17 -31.31 23.39 -11.40
C LEU A 17 -29.84 23.51 -11.00
N ASN A 18 -29.43 22.80 -9.95
CA ASN A 18 -28.01 22.68 -9.61
C ASN A 18 -27.35 21.65 -10.52
N TYR A 19 -26.16 21.96 -11.05
CA TYR A 19 -25.36 21.03 -11.83
C TYR A 19 -23.94 20.90 -11.28
N LYS A 20 -23.37 19.72 -11.50
CA LYS A 20 -21.94 19.43 -11.30
C LYS A 20 -21.39 18.78 -12.55
N ILE A 21 -20.44 19.45 -13.21
CA ILE A 21 -19.72 18.94 -14.38
C ILE A 21 -18.24 18.80 -14.06
N TYR A 22 -17.57 17.77 -14.59
CA TYR A 22 -16.12 17.62 -14.46
C TYR A 22 -15.46 18.09 -15.75
N VAL A 23 -14.62 19.13 -15.66
CA VAL A 23 -13.87 19.67 -16.79
C VAL A 23 -12.46 19.10 -16.75
N CYS A 24 -12.11 18.34 -17.78
CA CYS A 24 -10.82 17.71 -17.93
C CYS A 24 -9.98 18.43 -18.99
N ASP A 25 -8.72 18.70 -18.67
CA ASP A 25 -7.72 19.15 -19.63
C ASP A 25 -6.94 17.92 -20.13
N ASP A 26 -6.89 17.71 -21.45
CA ASP A 26 -6.17 16.58 -22.03
C ASP A 26 -4.64 16.68 -21.84
N ALA A 27 -4.12 17.88 -21.47
CA ALA A 27 -2.71 18.13 -21.23
C ALA A 27 -2.32 18.07 -19.73
N ASN A 28 -3.30 18.14 -18.81
CA ASN A 28 -3.06 18.16 -17.38
C ASN A 28 -3.92 17.08 -16.71
N THR A 29 -3.27 16.12 -16.05
CA THR A 29 -3.82 14.83 -15.59
C THR A 29 -4.86 14.89 -14.46
N TYR A 30 -5.64 15.96 -14.36
CA TYR A 30 -6.68 16.12 -13.36
C TYR A 30 -7.94 16.75 -13.98
N CYS A 31 -9.11 16.30 -13.53
CA CYS A 31 -10.37 16.95 -13.85
C CYS A 31 -10.85 17.76 -12.65
N LEU A 32 -11.31 18.99 -12.90
CA LEU A 32 -11.86 19.83 -11.84
C LEU A 32 -13.38 19.77 -11.85
N PRO A 33 -14.04 19.54 -10.71
CA PRO A 33 -15.48 19.74 -10.61
C PRO A 33 -15.79 21.24 -10.79
N LYS A 34 -16.75 21.54 -11.65
CA LYS A 34 -17.37 22.85 -11.82
C LYS A 34 -18.84 22.69 -11.44
N GLU A 35 -19.21 23.40 -10.39
CA GLU A 35 -20.56 23.44 -9.87
C GLU A 35 -21.20 24.76 -10.30
N GLY A 36 -22.51 24.73 -10.52
CA GLY A 36 -23.27 25.93 -10.85
C GLY A 36 -24.77 25.71 -10.71
N THR A 37 -25.51 26.79 -10.83
CA THR A 37 -26.97 26.79 -10.70
C THR A 37 -27.56 27.47 -11.93
N PHE A 38 -28.44 26.78 -12.64
CA PHE A 38 -29.31 27.41 -13.62
C PHE A 38 -30.47 28.05 -12.88
N ASN A 39 -30.53 29.38 -12.89
CA ASN A 39 -31.71 30.11 -12.45
C ASN A 39 -32.69 30.17 -13.62
N CYS A 40 -33.92 29.71 -13.42
CA CYS A 40 -34.95 29.87 -14.45
C CYS A 40 -35.35 31.34 -14.56
N ILE A 41 -34.95 32.01 -15.65
CA ILE A 41 -35.57 33.28 -16.04
C ILE A 41 -36.76 32.94 -16.92
N THR A 42 -37.98 33.14 -16.41
CA THR A 42 -39.18 33.09 -17.24
C THR A 42 -39.10 34.25 -18.25
N ASN A 43 -38.74 33.92 -19.49
CA ASN A 43 -38.51 34.79 -20.66
C ASN A 43 -37.08 35.32 -20.84
N VAL A 44 -36.22 34.57 -21.55
CA VAL A 44 -35.20 35.15 -22.44
C VAL A 44 -34.91 34.20 -23.62
N SER A 45 -34.90 34.77 -24.83
CA SER A 45 -34.44 34.16 -26.09
C SER A 45 -32.94 33.88 -26.07
N LEU A 46 -32.52 32.73 -26.59
CA LEU A 46 -31.12 32.31 -26.69
C LEU A 46 -30.26 33.31 -27.47
N GLU A 47 -29.47 34.12 -26.78
CA GLU A 47 -28.22 34.69 -27.31
C GLU A 47 -27.02 34.22 -26.47
N ASN A 48 -26.17 33.44 -27.12
CA ASN A 48 -24.95 32.85 -26.55
C ASN A 48 -23.86 33.91 -26.33
N LYS A 49 -23.55 34.24 -25.07
CA LYS A 49 -22.20 34.71 -24.67
C LYS A 49 -21.85 34.25 -23.25
N ILE A 50 -21.03 33.21 -23.15
CA ILE A 50 -20.36 32.84 -21.89
C ILE A 50 -19.10 33.71 -21.78
N ASN A 51 -19.05 34.61 -20.80
CA ASN A 51 -17.87 35.41 -20.49
C ASN A 51 -16.90 34.63 -19.59
N ASN A 52 -15.67 34.46 -20.08
CA ASN A 52 -14.54 33.84 -19.39
C ASN A 52 -13.90 34.80 -18.39
N GLN A 53 -14.45 35.01 -17.20
CA GLN A 53 -13.70 35.60 -16.09
C GLN A 53 -14.23 35.09 -14.76
N VAL A 54 -13.60 34.04 -14.20
CA VAL A 54 -13.16 33.89 -12.80
C VAL A 54 -12.40 32.56 -12.73
N VAL A 55 -11.09 32.61 -12.92
CA VAL A 55 -10.18 31.57 -12.41
C VAL A 55 -9.01 32.29 -11.79
N ASN A 56 -9.09 32.51 -10.49
CA ASN A 56 -7.90 32.62 -9.66
C ASN A 56 -8.24 32.18 -8.25
N THR A 57 -7.24 31.57 -7.61
CA THR A 57 -7.14 31.11 -6.22
C THR A 57 -7.94 29.86 -5.82
N LEU A 58 -7.34 28.69 -6.03
CA LEU A 58 -6.99 27.72 -4.98
C LEU A 58 -5.73 26.96 -5.47
N LYS A 59 -4.57 27.25 -4.87
CA LYS A 59 -3.32 26.47 -5.05
C LYS A 59 -3.24 25.48 -3.91
N GLU A 60 -3.66 24.24 -4.14
CA GLU A 60 -3.13 23.10 -3.41
C GLU A 60 -1.82 22.70 -4.08
N THR A 61 -0.70 23.01 -3.43
CA THR A 61 0.62 22.57 -3.86
C THR A 61 0.84 21.13 -3.41
N HIS A 62 0.36 20.18 -4.21
CA HIS A 62 0.91 18.82 -4.17
C HIS A 62 2.28 18.82 -4.84
N PRO A 63 3.26 18.04 -4.35
CA PRO A 63 4.50 17.83 -5.08
C PRO A 63 4.18 17.01 -6.33
N THR A 64 3.94 17.68 -7.45
CA THR A 64 4.18 17.10 -8.77
C THR A 64 5.69 16.95 -8.90
N SER A 65 6.23 15.83 -8.41
CA SER A 65 7.50 15.34 -8.92
C SER A 65 7.25 15.05 -10.40
N ALA A 66 7.86 15.87 -11.26
CA ALA A 66 7.82 15.74 -12.70
C ALA A 66 8.56 14.46 -13.11
N THR A 67 7.88 13.32 -13.05
CA THR A 67 8.21 12.11 -13.81
C THR A 67 7.05 11.89 -14.76
N LYS A 68 7.34 11.93 -16.07
CA LYS A 68 6.40 11.78 -17.20
C LYS A 68 5.15 10.99 -16.79
N THR A 69 4.06 11.70 -16.51
CA THR A 69 2.79 11.06 -16.17
C THR A 69 2.39 10.17 -17.32
N ASN A 70 2.29 8.87 -17.06
CA ASN A 70 1.67 7.96 -18.01
C ASN A 70 0.20 8.41 -18.11
N ASP A 71 -0.23 8.92 -19.28
CA ASP A 71 -1.58 9.44 -19.61
C ASP A 71 -2.70 8.38 -19.52
N LEU A 72 -2.64 7.52 -18.52
CA LEU A 72 -3.42 6.30 -18.38
C LEU A 72 -4.18 6.27 -17.06
N PHE A 73 -3.61 6.85 -16.00
CA PHE A 73 -4.17 6.77 -14.65
C PHE A 73 -4.89 8.06 -14.27
N ILE A 74 -6.06 7.90 -13.66
CA ILE A 74 -6.73 8.92 -12.86
C ILE A 74 -6.14 8.82 -11.45
N TYR A 75 -5.76 9.95 -10.84
CA TYR A 75 -5.15 9.97 -9.52
C TYR A 75 -6.10 10.55 -8.47
N ASN A 76 -6.33 9.82 -7.38
CA ASN A 76 -7.04 10.28 -6.18
C ASN A 76 -8.46 10.84 -6.41
N GLN A 77 -9.07 10.53 -7.55
CA GLN A 77 -10.41 10.96 -7.95
C GLN A 77 -11.32 9.73 -8.20
N PRO A 78 -11.76 9.05 -7.14
CA PRO A 78 -12.51 7.81 -7.27
C PRO A 78 -13.86 7.98 -7.97
N GLU A 79 -14.60 9.06 -7.70
CA GLU A 79 -15.90 9.31 -8.33
C GLU A 79 -15.77 9.47 -9.85
N LEU A 80 -14.73 10.18 -10.29
CA LEU A 80 -14.44 10.37 -11.72
C LEU A 80 -14.11 9.02 -12.39
N ALA A 81 -13.26 8.21 -11.77
CA ALA A 81 -12.84 6.94 -12.35
C ALA A 81 -13.99 5.93 -12.45
N ILE A 82 -14.85 5.88 -11.43
CA ILE A 82 -16.07 5.05 -11.42
C ILE A 82 -17.02 5.49 -12.54
N GLU A 83 -17.30 6.80 -12.66
CA GLU A 83 -18.20 7.30 -13.69
C GLU A 83 -17.63 7.06 -15.10
N LYS A 84 -16.33 7.32 -15.31
CA LYS A 84 -15.66 7.05 -16.59
C LYS A 84 -15.76 5.57 -16.97
N ALA A 85 -15.56 4.65 -16.03
CA ALA A 85 -15.68 3.22 -16.28
C ALA A 85 -17.11 2.83 -16.69
N LYS A 86 -18.11 3.43 -16.05
CA LYS A 86 -19.53 3.24 -16.36
C LYS A 86 -19.89 3.76 -17.76
N VAL A 87 -19.55 5.02 -18.06
CA VAL A 87 -19.83 5.68 -19.35
C VAL A 87 -19.12 4.96 -20.50
N GLU A 88 -17.86 4.59 -20.32
CA GLU A 88 -17.08 3.90 -21.35
C GLU A 88 -17.38 2.39 -21.44
N ASN A 89 -18.25 1.87 -20.57
CA ASN A 89 -18.58 0.44 -20.50
C ASN A 89 -17.34 -0.45 -20.35
N LYS A 90 -16.40 -0.02 -19.50
CA LYS A 90 -15.10 -0.66 -19.25
C LYS A 90 -14.99 -1.10 -17.79
N PRO A 91 -14.20 -2.16 -17.51
CA PRO A 91 -13.79 -2.44 -16.13
C PRO A 91 -12.93 -1.30 -15.58
N LEU A 92 -12.86 -1.22 -14.25
CA LEU A 92 -12.02 -0.27 -13.50
C LEU A 92 -10.97 -1.05 -12.71
N MET A 93 -9.71 -0.66 -12.82
CA MET A 93 -8.66 -1.09 -11.90
C MET A 93 -8.41 0.04 -10.89
N ILE A 94 -8.46 -0.28 -9.60
CA ILE A 94 -8.08 0.61 -8.51
C ILE A 94 -6.78 0.09 -7.91
N ASP A 95 -5.73 0.91 -7.93
CA ASP A 95 -4.47 0.65 -7.25
C ASP A 95 -4.41 1.44 -5.95
N PHE A 96 -4.54 0.74 -4.81
CA PHE A 96 -4.28 1.31 -3.50
C PHE A 96 -2.76 1.27 -3.24
N PHE A 97 -2.12 2.43 -3.30
CA PHE A 97 -0.67 2.59 -3.21
C PHE A 97 -0.29 3.64 -2.16
N GLY A 98 1.01 3.79 -1.90
CA GLY A 98 1.54 4.96 -1.19
C GLY A 98 2.90 5.33 -1.76
N SER A 99 3.25 6.62 -1.84
CA SER A 99 4.55 7.01 -2.41
C SER A 99 5.71 6.37 -1.64
N TRP A 100 5.61 6.29 -0.31
CA TRP A 100 6.59 5.68 0.58
C TRP A 100 6.68 4.15 0.52
N CYS A 101 5.80 3.46 -0.22
CA CYS A 101 5.71 2.00 -0.23
C CYS A 101 6.66 1.40 -1.28
N PRO A 102 7.80 0.77 -0.90
CA PRO A 102 8.74 0.22 -1.89
C PRO A 102 8.11 -0.77 -2.89
N PRO A 103 7.31 -1.79 -2.48
CA PRO A 103 6.72 -2.72 -3.44
C PRO A 103 5.72 -2.05 -4.39
N CYS A 104 5.09 -0.95 -3.98
CA CYS A 104 4.24 -0.14 -4.84
C CYS A 104 5.06 0.56 -5.94
N ASN A 105 6.23 1.09 -5.60
CA ASN A 105 7.12 1.73 -6.56
C ASN A 105 7.75 0.71 -7.53
N VAL A 106 8.14 -0.46 -7.03
CA VAL A 106 8.62 -1.56 -7.89
C VAL A 106 7.53 -1.95 -8.90
N LEU A 107 6.27 -2.03 -8.48
CA LEU A 107 5.14 -2.27 -9.39
C LEU A 107 5.02 -1.16 -10.45
N ASP A 108 5.13 0.10 -10.06
CA ASP A 108 5.08 1.25 -10.97
C ASP A 108 6.20 1.20 -12.01
N GLU A 109 7.41 0.89 -11.59
CA GLU A 109 8.62 0.89 -12.43
C GLU A 109 8.65 -0.31 -13.39
N THR A 110 8.33 -1.49 -12.86
CA THR A 110 8.50 -2.75 -13.60
C THR A 110 7.27 -3.13 -14.42
N ILE A 111 6.10 -2.57 -14.11
CA ILE A 111 4.84 -2.89 -14.80
C ILE A 111 4.23 -1.64 -15.40
N PHE A 112 3.81 -0.67 -14.59
CA PHE A 112 2.96 0.41 -15.10
C PHE A 112 3.70 1.38 -16.03
N SER A 113 4.99 1.59 -15.81
CA SER A 113 5.84 2.47 -16.64
C SER A 113 6.26 1.81 -17.95
N GLN A 114 6.10 0.49 -18.09
CA GLN A 114 6.55 -0.23 -19.27
C GLN A 114 5.66 0.08 -20.49
N PRO A 115 6.23 0.24 -21.70
CA PRO A 115 5.45 0.44 -22.92
C PRO A 115 4.41 -0.66 -23.16
N SER A 116 4.72 -1.90 -22.73
CA SER A 116 3.84 -3.05 -22.82
C SER A 116 2.54 -2.90 -22.01
N PHE A 117 2.51 -2.05 -20.99
CA PHE A 117 1.31 -1.76 -20.20
C PHE A 117 0.33 -0.85 -20.94
N LYS A 118 0.82 0.03 -21.83
CA LYS A 118 -0.02 0.96 -22.62
C LYS A 118 -1.06 0.23 -23.48
N LYS A 119 -0.83 -1.05 -23.83
CA LYS A 119 -1.80 -1.87 -24.58
C LYS A 119 -3.14 -2.08 -23.86
N TYR A 120 -3.19 -1.80 -22.55
CA TYR A 120 -4.42 -1.91 -21.76
C TYR A 120 -5.22 -0.60 -21.68
N LYS A 121 -4.68 0.54 -22.14
CA LYS A 121 -5.31 1.88 -22.06
C LYS A 121 -6.75 1.93 -22.53
N ASN A 122 -7.05 1.31 -23.66
CA ASN A 122 -8.40 1.36 -24.24
C ASN A 122 -9.31 0.22 -23.74
N LYS A 123 -8.81 -0.65 -22.87
CA LYS A 123 -9.53 -1.86 -22.40
C LYS A 123 -10.12 -1.72 -21.00
N MET A 124 -9.63 -0.77 -20.22
CA MET A 124 -9.94 -0.58 -18.80
C MET A 124 -9.66 0.87 -18.39
N VAL A 125 -10.40 1.36 -17.41
CA VAL A 125 -10.07 2.61 -16.70
C VAL A 125 -9.13 2.28 -15.54
N PHE A 126 -8.14 3.13 -15.29
CA PHE A 126 -7.17 2.92 -14.22
C PHE A 126 -7.23 4.09 -13.22
N LEU A 127 -7.41 3.77 -11.95
CA LEU A 127 -7.38 4.68 -10.81
C LEU A 127 -6.19 4.33 -9.94
N LYS A 128 -5.30 5.29 -9.68
CA LYS A 128 -4.34 5.22 -8.58
C LYS A 128 -4.89 6.01 -7.40
N LEU A 129 -5.00 5.34 -6.27
CA LEU A 129 -5.62 5.87 -5.07
C LEU A 129 -4.64 5.78 -3.92
N ASP A 130 -4.11 6.92 -3.53
CA ASP A 130 -3.15 7.03 -2.44
C ASP A 130 -3.86 6.68 -1.12
N ALA A 131 -3.33 5.64 -0.48
CA ALA A 131 -3.85 5.07 0.74
C ALA A 131 -3.86 6.04 1.93
N ASP A 132 -3.03 7.08 1.91
CA ASP A 132 -2.95 8.05 3.00
C ASP A 132 -3.89 9.25 2.80
N MET A 133 -4.57 9.34 1.65
CA MET A 133 -5.51 10.42 1.34
C MET A 133 -6.94 10.10 1.80
N ALA A 134 -7.68 11.13 2.21
CA ALA A 134 -9.08 11.01 2.63
C ALA A 134 -9.98 10.44 1.53
N SER A 135 -9.71 10.76 0.26
CA SER A 135 -10.43 10.21 -0.90
C SER A 135 -10.33 8.68 -1.02
N SER A 136 -9.39 8.03 -0.33
CA SER A 136 -9.27 6.57 -0.32
C SER A 136 -10.16 5.87 0.72
N TRP A 137 -10.62 6.57 1.75
CA TRP A 137 -11.17 5.96 2.96
C TRP A 137 -12.42 5.13 2.69
N SER A 138 -13.40 5.68 1.98
CA SER A 138 -14.66 4.98 1.66
C SER A 138 -14.44 3.69 0.86
N LEU A 139 -13.51 3.71 -0.10
CA LEU A 139 -13.21 2.54 -0.92
C LEU A 139 -12.33 1.52 -0.18
N LYS A 140 -11.40 1.96 0.67
CA LYS A 140 -10.63 1.04 1.54
C LYS A 140 -11.57 0.28 2.47
N GLU A 141 -12.58 0.95 3.03
CA GLU A 141 -13.61 0.34 3.87
C GLU A 141 -14.49 -0.62 3.05
N LYS A 142 -15.09 -0.13 1.95
CA LYS A 142 -15.96 -0.91 1.05
C LYS A 142 -15.31 -2.23 0.62
N PHE A 143 -14.02 -2.19 0.29
CA PHE A 143 -13.29 -3.35 -0.20
C PHE A 143 -12.41 -4.05 0.84
N LYS A 144 -12.41 -3.57 2.09
CA LYS A 144 -11.63 -4.10 3.21
C LYS A 144 -10.14 -4.23 2.86
N VAL A 145 -9.53 -3.15 2.38
CA VAL A 145 -8.11 -3.11 1.99
C VAL A 145 -7.24 -3.10 3.26
N LYS A 146 -6.38 -4.11 3.40
CA LYS A 146 -5.55 -4.32 4.61
C LYS A 146 -4.04 -4.11 4.39
N GLY A 147 -3.58 -4.08 3.13
CA GLY A 147 -2.17 -3.96 2.78
C GLY A 147 -1.96 -3.30 1.43
N TYR A 148 -0.70 -2.93 1.14
CA TYR A 148 -0.34 -2.20 -0.07
C TYR A 148 0.90 -2.82 -0.76
N PRO A 149 0.97 -2.83 -2.11
CA PRO A 149 -0.11 -2.42 -3.00
C PRO A 149 -1.28 -3.42 -2.96
N THR A 150 -2.50 -2.93 -3.18
CA THR A 150 -3.66 -3.77 -3.46
C THR A 150 -4.33 -3.27 -4.73
N LEU A 151 -4.39 -4.11 -5.76
CA LEU A 151 -5.07 -3.82 -7.01
C LEU A 151 -6.44 -4.49 -7.02
N ILE A 152 -7.51 -3.71 -7.11
CA ILE A 152 -8.88 -4.21 -7.19
C ILE A 152 -9.42 -3.97 -8.59
N PHE A 153 -9.94 -5.02 -9.22
CA PHE A 153 -10.54 -4.95 -10.54
C PHE A 153 -12.05 -5.05 -10.40
N LEU A 154 -12.76 -4.04 -10.91
CA LEU A 154 -14.20 -3.91 -10.83
C LEU A 154 -14.82 -4.00 -12.22
N THR A 155 -16.03 -4.54 -12.29
CA THR A 155 -16.91 -4.34 -13.43
C THR A 155 -17.30 -2.86 -13.52
N LYS A 156 -17.91 -2.47 -14.64
CA LYS A 156 -18.48 -1.11 -14.82
C LYS A 156 -19.56 -0.75 -13.78
N ASN A 157 -20.12 -1.76 -13.09
CA ASN A 157 -21.15 -1.62 -12.07
C ASN A 157 -20.54 -1.69 -10.65
N GLU A 158 -19.23 -1.45 -10.51
CA GLU A 158 -18.50 -1.48 -9.25
C GLU A 158 -18.51 -2.83 -8.51
N GLU A 159 -18.79 -3.92 -9.22
CA GLU A 159 -18.71 -5.27 -8.65
C GLU A 159 -17.31 -5.84 -8.83
N GLU A 160 -16.73 -6.37 -7.77
CA GLU A 160 -15.37 -6.90 -7.82
C GLU A 160 -15.28 -8.13 -8.73
N ILE A 161 -14.36 -8.11 -9.69
CA ILE A 161 -13.99 -9.21 -10.59
C ILE A 161 -12.90 -10.04 -9.94
N TYR A 162 -11.86 -9.37 -9.44
CA TYR A 162 -10.64 -9.99 -8.92
C TYR A 162 -9.84 -8.94 -8.15
N ARG A 163 -8.91 -9.39 -7.29
CA ARG A 163 -7.91 -8.51 -6.69
C ARG A 163 -6.53 -9.15 -6.63
N ILE A 164 -5.50 -8.31 -6.64
CA ILE A 164 -4.09 -8.69 -6.48
C ILE A 164 -3.57 -7.97 -5.24
N VAL A 165 -2.93 -8.70 -4.32
CA VAL A 165 -2.29 -8.15 -3.12
C VAL A 165 -0.78 -8.33 -3.26
N GLY A 166 -0.02 -7.28 -2.96
CA GLY A 166 1.45 -7.27 -3.08
C GLY A 166 1.94 -7.00 -4.52
N SER A 167 3.27 -6.99 -4.67
CA SER A 167 3.93 -6.86 -5.98
C SER A 167 3.87 -8.19 -6.76
N LEU A 168 4.07 -8.12 -8.08
CA LEU A 168 4.15 -9.29 -8.96
C LEU A 168 5.21 -9.06 -10.03
N THR A 169 5.71 -10.14 -10.61
CA THR A 169 6.53 -10.04 -11.82
C THR A 169 5.69 -9.58 -13.02
N PRO A 170 6.28 -8.93 -14.03
CA PRO A 170 5.55 -8.46 -15.22
C PRO A 170 4.81 -9.57 -15.98
N ASN A 171 5.38 -10.79 -16.01
CA ASN A 171 4.75 -11.95 -16.62
C ASN A 171 3.50 -12.38 -15.85
N SER A 172 3.61 -12.54 -14.52
CA SER A 172 2.49 -12.91 -13.66
C SER A 172 1.38 -11.86 -13.70
N PHE A 173 1.73 -10.57 -13.68
CA PHE A 173 0.77 -9.49 -13.85
C PHE A 173 0.05 -9.58 -15.21
N SER A 174 0.80 -9.77 -16.31
CA SER A 174 0.23 -9.91 -17.65
C SER A 174 -0.72 -11.09 -17.78
N LYS A 175 -0.39 -12.25 -17.18
CA LYS A 175 -1.29 -13.41 -17.13
C LYS A 175 -2.60 -13.06 -16.41
N LYS A 176 -2.52 -12.42 -15.24
CA LYS A 176 -3.68 -12.05 -14.42
C LYS A 176 -4.57 -11.00 -15.08
N ILE A 177 -4.00 -9.89 -15.56
CA ILE A 177 -4.79 -8.83 -16.21
C ILE A 177 -5.48 -9.32 -17.50
N ASN A 178 -4.86 -10.22 -18.26
CA ASN A 178 -5.51 -10.84 -19.42
C ASN A 178 -6.63 -11.80 -19.03
N TYR A 179 -6.51 -12.51 -17.91
CA TYR A 179 -7.61 -13.28 -17.35
C TYR A 179 -8.78 -12.36 -16.96
N ILE A 180 -8.50 -11.25 -16.26
CA ILE A 180 -9.50 -10.27 -15.85
C ILE A 180 -10.21 -9.67 -17.06
N LEU A 181 -9.49 -9.25 -18.09
CA LEU A 181 -10.07 -8.67 -19.30
C LEU A 181 -10.99 -9.64 -20.06
N ARG A 182 -10.66 -10.94 -20.07
CA ARG A 182 -11.54 -11.99 -20.63
C ARG A 182 -12.80 -12.21 -19.81
N ASN A 183 -12.75 -11.95 -18.50
CA ASN A 183 -13.85 -12.14 -17.55
C ASN A 183 -14.41 -10.81 -17.02
N LYS A 184 -14.27 -9.72 -17.77
CA LYS A 184 -14.55 -8.34 -17.30
C LYS A 184 -16.00 -8.05 -16.89
N THR A 185 -16.93 -8.95 -17.22
CA THR A 185 -18.35 -8.90 -16.85
C THR A 185 -18.74 -9.93 -15.81
N THR A 186 -17.80 -10.78 -15.38
CA THR A 186 -18.04 -11.85 -14.40
C THR A 186 -17.46 -11.40 -13.07
N SER A 187 -18.33 -10.94 -12.17
CA SER A 187 -17.94 -10.58 -10.82
C SER A 187 -17.71 -11.81 -9.94
N ILE A 188 -17.12 -11.61 -8.76
CA ILE A 188 -17.06 -12.62 -7.70
C ILE A 188 -18.48 -13.06 -7.31
N LYS A 189 -19.47 -12.15 -7.31
CA LYS A 189 -20.88 -12.53 -7.10
C LYS A 189 -21.40 -13.47 -8.19
N ASP A 190 -21.01 -13.27 -9.44
CA ASP A 190 -21.34 -14.21 -10.51
C ASP A 190 -20.65 -15.56 -10.34
N LEU A 191 -19.41 -15.59 -9.84
CA LEU A 191 -18.74 -16.83 -9.48
C LEU A 191 -19.51 -17.58 -8.40
N VAL A 192 -20.07 -16.88 -7.40
CA VAL A 192 -20.93 -17.47 -6.36
C VAL A 192 -22.16 -18.10 -7.00
N ARG A 193 -22.92 -17.34 -7.80
CA ARG A 193 -24.11 -17.85 -8.50
C ARG A 193 -23.79 -19.06 -9.38
N ASN A 194 -22.65 -19.04 -10.08
CA ASN A 194 -22.22 -20.12 -10.95
C ASN A 194 -21.85 -21.38 -10.17
N PHE A 195 -21.21 -21.23 -9.02
CA PHE A 195 -20.93 -22.35 -8.12
C PHE A 195 -22.22 -22.93 -7.53
N GLU A 196 -23.15 -22.09 -7.08
CA GLU A 196 -24.46 -22.52 -6.57
C GLU A 196 -25.25 -23.31 -7.61
N LYS A 197 -25.25 -22.84 -8.87
CA LYS A 197 -25.86 -23.56 -10.00
C LYS A 197 -25.15 -24.89 -10.30
N LYS A 198 -23.82 -24.93 -10.22
CA LYS A 198 -23.01 -26.10 -10.56
C LYS A 198 -21.76 -26.21 -9.68
N LYS A 199 -21.87 -27.00 -8.61
CA LYS A 199 -20.85 -27.25 -7.58
C LYS A 199 -19.71 -28.16 -8.07
N THR A 200 -19.00 -27.73 -9.10
CA THR A 200 -17.84 -28.46 -9.65
C THR A 200 -16.54 -28.03 -8.96
N PRO A 201 -15.51 -28.90 -8.95
CA PRO A 201 -14.18 -28.54 -8.45
C PRO A 201 -13.61 -27.28 -9.10
N ALA A 202 -13.81 -27.12 -10.41
CA ALA A 202 -13.32 -25.96 -11.15
C ALA A 202 -13.99 -24.65 -10.70
N ASN A 203 -15.29 -24.65 -10.41
CA ASN A 203 -15.98 -23.47 -9.88
C ASN A 203 -15.59 -23.19 -8.43
N ALA A 204 -15.40 -24.23 -7.61
CA ALA A 204 -14.92 -24.09 -6.24
C ALA A 204 -13.53 -23.43 -6.21
N TRP A 205 -12.58 -23.88 -7.04
CA TRP A 205 -11.23 -23.31 -7.09
C TRP A 205 -11.20 -21.83 -7.51
N LYS A 206 -12.06 -21.41 -8.46
CA LYS A 206 -12.19 -20.00 -8.84
C LYS A 206 -12.65 -19.13 -7.66
N LEU A 207 -13.62 -19.61 -6.88
CA LEU A 207 -14.09 -18.91 -5.69
C LEU A 207 -13.08 -18.94 -4.55
N ILE A 208 -12.38 -20.07 -4.36
CA ILE A 208 -11.33 -20.18 -3.36
C ILE A 208 -10.25 -19.13 -3.61
N GLU A 209 -9.81 -18.97 -4.85
CA GLU A 209 -8.83 -17.95 -5.22
C GLU A 209 -9.35 -16.53 -4.95
N ALA A 210 -10.60 -16.24 -5.34
CA ALA A 210 -11.22 -14.93 -5.09
C ALA A 210 -11.33 -14.61 -3.59
N TYR A 211 -11.89 -15.52 -2.80
CA TYR A 211 -12.08 -15.35 -1.36
C TYR A 211 -10.76 -15.34 -0.59
N TYR A 212 -9.77 -16.14 -1.00
CA TYR A 212 -8.44 -16.09 -0.40
C TYR A 212 -7.82 -14.70 -0.54
N ASN A 213 -7.86 -14.12 -1.74
CA ASN A 213 -7.30 -12.78 -1.97
C ASN A 213 -8.10 -11.69 -1.23
N GLN A 214 -9.42 -11.87 -1.05
CA GLN A 214 -10.27 -11.02 -0.20
C GLN A 214 -10.06 -11.26 1.32
N GLU A 215 -9.18 -12.19 1.69
CA GLU A 215 -8.98 -12.66 3.06
C GLU A 215 -10.28 -13.15 3.73
N SER A 216 -11.23 -13.66 2.94
CA SER A 216 -12.50 -14.26 3.38
C SER A 216 -12.33 -15.75 3.66
N TYR A 217 -11.40 -16.06 4.58
CA TYR A 217 -10.89 -17.42 4.76
C TYR A 217 -11.95 -18.45 5.16
N GLN A 218 -12.97 -18.07 5.93
CA GLN A 218 -14.07 -19.00 6.28
C GLN A 218 -14.84 -19.43 5.03
N SER A 219 -15.24 -18.47 4.20
CA SER A 219 -15.91 -18.77 2.93
C SER A 219 -15.03 -19.61 2.00
N THR A 220 -13.71 -19.44 2.09
CA THR A 220 -12.77 -20.32 1.39
C THR A 220 -12.79 -21.75 1.91
N LEU A 221 -12.86 -21.96 3.24
CA LEU A 221 -12.92 -23.29 3.85
C LEU A 221 -14.16 -24.08 3.42
N ASP A 222 -15.32 -23.41 3.37
CA ASP A 222 -16.59 -24.03 3.01
C ASP A 222 -16.58 -24.62 1.57
N LEU A 223 -15.65 -24.16 0.73
CA LEU A 223 -15.49 -24.61 -0.66
C LEU A 223 -14.53 -25.80 -0.81
N ILE A 224 -13.68 -26.07 0.19
CA ILE A 224 -12.66 -27.14 0.12
C ILE A 224 -13.27 -28.51 -0.21
N PRO A 225 -14.39 -28.96 0.42
CA PRO A 225 -14.98 -30.27 0.13
C PRO A 225 -15.37 -30.46 -1.34
N PHE A 226 -15.65 -29.38 -2.07
CA PHE A 226 -15.94 -29.40 -3.51
C PHE A 226 -14.67 -29.34 -4.35
N ALA A 227 -13.69 -28.56 -3.91
CA ALA A 227 -12.43 -28.33 -4.62
C ALA A 227 -11.54 -29.59 -4.68
N VAL A 228 -11.57 -30.41 -3.61
CA VAL A 228 -10.74 -31.63 -3.48
C VAL A 228 -11.28 -32.83 -4.26
N GLN A 229 -12.48 -32.76 -4.84
CA GLN A 229 -13.03 -33.83 -5.67
C GLN A 229 -12.32 -33.96 -7.03
N LYS A 230 -11.32 -33.11 -7.31
CA LYS A 230 -10.45 -33.20 -8.48
C LYS A 230 -9.48 -34.38 -8.34
N ALA A 231 -9.31 -35.17 -9.40
CA ALA A 231 -8.49 -36.38 -9.42
C ALA A 231 -7.01 -36.19 -9.03
N LYS A 232 -6.42 -35.01 -9.31
CA LYS A 232 -5.07 -34.66 -8.89
C LYS A 232 -4.96 -33.16 -8.59
N LEU A 233 -4.59 -32.84 -7.36
CA LEU A 233 -4.29 -31.48 -6.94
C LEU A 233 -2.85 -31.11 -7.34
N THR A 234 -2.65 -29.86 -7.75
CA THR A 234 -1.31 -29.28 -7.92
C THR A 234 -0.67 -29.05 -6.55
N THR A 235 0.67 -28.94 -6.48
CA THR A 235 1.38 -28.62 -5.23
C THR A 235 0.83 -27.35 -4.58
N LYS A 236 0.62 -26.29 -5.37
CA LYS A 236 0.02 -25.03 -4.90
C LYS A 236 -1.39 -25.22 -4.31
N GLU A 237 -2.22 -26.03 -4.94
CA GLU A 237 -3.56 -26.36 -4.44
C GLU A 237 -3.47 -27.14 -3.10
N GLN A 238 -2.56 -28.10 -3.01
CA GLN A 238 -2.32 -28.87 -1.78
C GLN A 238 -1.83 -27.96 -0.64
N ASP A 239 -0.85 -27.11 -0.91
CA ASP A 239 -0.31 -26.17 0.08
C ASP A 239 -1.38 -25.21 0.57
N LEU A 240 -2.20 -24.67 -0.35
CA LEU A 240 -3.28 -23.76 0.01
C LEU A 240 -4.32 -24.45 0.90
N ILE A 241 -4.74 -25.68 0.57
CA ILE A 241 -5.69 -26.44 1.41
C ILE A 241 -5.12 -26.70 2.80
N GLN A 242 -3.84 -27.05 2.90
CA GLN A 242 -3.19 -27.23 4.20
C GLN A 242 -3.11 -25.91 4.97
N TYR A 243 -2.96 -24.78 4.27
CA TYR A 243 -2.76 -23.48 4.91
C TYR A 243 -4.06 -22.76 5.35
N LEU A 244 -5.13 -22.88 4.56
CA LEU A 244 -6.37 -22.14 4.75
C LEU A 244 -7.00 -22.28 6.15
N PRO A 245 -7.07 -23.48 6.76
CA PRO A 245 -7.64 -23.64 8.10
C PRO A 245 -6.95 -22.76 9.15
N PHE A 246 -5.65 -22.55 9.00
CA PHE A 246 -4.86 -21.74 9.92
C PHE A 246 -5.17 -20.24 9.78
N ARG A 247 -5.25 -19.74 8.54
CA ARG A 247 -5.64 -18.35 8.25
C ARG A 247 -7.06 -18.07 8.73
N ALA A 248 -7.99 -18.97 8.44
CA ALA A 248 -9.39 -18.85 8.87
C ALA A 248 -9.50 -18.81 10.38
N SER A 249 -8.95 -19.81 11.08
CA SER A 249 -9.02 -19.87 12.53
C SER A 249 -8.46 -18.59 13.15
N PHE A 250 -7.30 -18.12 12.72
CA PHE A 250 -6.70 -16.89 13.24
C PHE A 250 -7.58 -15.65 13.05
N SER A 251 -8.20 -15.49 11.89
CA SER A 251 -9.04 -14.31 11.62
C SER A 251 -10.24 -14.16 12.58
N TYR A 252 -10.59 -15.21 13.32
CA TYR A 252 -11.68 -15.21 14.32
C TYR A 252 -11.18 -15.37 15.76
N LEU A 253 -9.87 -15.51 15.99
CA LEU A 253 -9.37 -15.67 17.35
C LEU A 253 -9.47 -14.35 18.10
N LYS A 254 -10.15 -14.40 19.23
CA LYS A 254 -9.99 -13.38 20.26
C LYS A 254 -8.63 -13.58 20.93
N LYS A 255 -8.03 -12.49 21.44
CA LYS A 255 -6.69 -12.51 22.04
C LYS A 255 -6.55 -13.54 23.17
N GLU A 256 -7.62 -13.79 23.92
CA GLU A 256 -7.63 -14.77 25.02
C GLU A 256 -7.43 -16.22 24.55
N SER A 257 -7.69 -16.50 23.27
CA SER A 257 -7.53 -17.84 22.67
C SER A 257 -6.13 -18.08 22.10
N TYR A 258 -5.27 -17.06 22.02
CA TYR A 258 -3.95 -17.18 21.39
C TYR A 258 -3.05 -18.25 22.03
N PRO A 259 -2.93 -18.38 23.37
CA PRO A 259 -2.03 -19.37 23.98
C PRO A 259 -2.31 -20.83 23.56
N HIS A 260 -3.58 -21.22 23.53
CA HIS A 260 -4.00 -22.57 23.11
C HIS A 260 -3.72 -22.80 21.62
N TYR A 261 -3.91 -21.76 20.81
CA TYR A 261 -3.72 -21.83 19.37
C TYR A 261 -2.24 -21.87 18.95
N ILE A 262 -1.36 -21.19 19.70
CA ILE A 262 0.09 -21.18 19.44
C ILE A 262 0.66 -22.60 19.40
N GLN A 263 0.29 -23.48 20.34
CA GLN A 263 0.83 -24.83 20.37
C GLN A 263 0.41 -25.65 19.14
N PHE A 264 -0.85 -25.52 18.72
CA PHE A 264 -1.36 -26.15 17.51
C PHE A 264 -0.61 -25.66 16.25
N LEU A 265 -0.35 -24.35 16.17
CA LEU A 265 0.42 -23.76 15.07
C LEU A 265 1.89 -24.23 15.08
N LYS A 266 2.54 -24.29 16.25
CA LYS A 266 3.91 -24.81 16.37
C LYS A 266 4.00 -26.24 15.85
N ASN A 267 3.10 -27.11 16.31
CA ASN A 267 3.03 -28.51 15.85
C ASN A 267 2.83 -28.59 14.34
N SER A 268 2.04 -27.68 13.76
CA SER A 268 1.79 -27.63 12.32
C SER A 268 2.98 -27.11 11.51
N VAL A 269 3.73 -26.14 12.03
CA VAL A 269 4.99 -25.73 11.39
C VAL A 269 6.02 -26.86 11.42
N GLU A 270 5.99 -27.70 12.46
CA GLU A 270 6.93 -28.82 12.61
C GLU A 270 6.54 -30.06 11.81
N ALA A 271 5.23 -30.32 11.67
CA ALA A 271 4.73 -31.51 10.98
C ALA A 271 4.78 -31.42 9.46
N PHE A 272 4.78 -30.21 8.88
CA PHE A 272 4.74 -30.04 7.42
C PHE A 272 6.05 -29.44 6.87
N SER A 273 6.42 -29.82 5.65
CA SER A 273 7.69 -29.46 5.01
C SER A 273 7.85 -27.95 4.78
N LEU A 274 9.04 -27.41 5.06
CA LEU A 274 9.44 -26.01 4.88
C LEU A 274 9.37 -25.58 3.39
N GLN A 275 8.26 -24.97 2.97
CA GLN A 275 8.08 -24.37 1.63
C GLN A 275 7.84 -22.85 1.72
N GLU A 276 7.88 -22.13 0.61
CA GLU A 276 7.66 -20.66 0.55
C GLU A 276 6.32 -20.24 1.22
N THR A 277 5.27 -21.04 1.03
CA THR A 277 3.95 -20.85 1.65
C THR A 277 3.95 -20.94 3.18
N PHE A 278 5.06 -21.38 3.81
CA PHE A 278 5.21 -21.45 5.27
C PHE A 278 5.65 -20.13 5.90
N LEU A 279 6.29 -19.23 5.15
CA LEU A 279 6.62 -17.88 5.67
C LEU A 279 5.35 -17.12 6.06
N ASP A 280 4.29 -17.40 5.32
CA ASP A 280 2.94 -16.92 5.54
C ASP A 280 2.37 -17.43 6.89
N LYS A 281 2.59 -18.71 7.24
CA LYS A 281 2.25 -19.29 8.56
C LYS A 281 3.04 -18.65 9.69
N LEU A 282 4.33 -18.39 9.47
CA LEU A 282 5.20 -17.75 10.45
C LEU A 282 4.83 -16.28 10.66
N THR A 283 4.40 -15.58 9.62
CA THR A 283 3.88 -14.21 9.71
C THR A 283 2.65 -14.14 10.63
N LEU A 284 1.80 -15.18 10.59
CA LEU A 284 0.65 -15.29 11.49
C LEU A 284 1.08 -15.38 12.96
N LEU A 285 2.04 -16.28 13.24
CA LEU A 285 2.62 -16.44 14.56
C LEU A 285 3.35 -15.17 15.02
N ASP A 286 4.01 -14.45 14.10
CA ASP A 286 4.73 -13.19 14.38
C ASP A 286 3.76 -12.09 14.82
N ASN A 287 2.59 -12.00 14.17
CA ASN A 287 1.53 -11.08 14.59
C ASN A 287 0.98 -11.44 15.98
N ILE A 288 0.74 -12.74 16.26
CA ILE A 288 0.31 -13.21 17.59
C ILE A 288 1.36 -12.86 18.65
N ALA A 289 2.62 -13.18 18.38
CA ALA A 289 3.72 -12.96 19.30
C ALA A 289 3.90 -11.47 19.61
N THR A 290 3.76 -10.62 18.58
CA THR A 290 3.77 -9.16 18.74
C THR A 290 2.60 -8.68 19.62
N ASP A 291 1.39 -9.17 19.37
CA ASP A 291 0.20 -8.82 20.15
C ASP A 291 0.31 -9.23 21.63
N LEU A 292 0.91 -10.39 21.90
CA LEU A 292 1.12 -10.93 23.25
C LEU A 292 2.38 -10.39 23.92
N LYS A 293 3.28 -9.75 23.17
CA LYS A 293 4.66 -9.45 23.61
C LYS A 293 5.40 -10.71 24.08
N ASP A 294 5.25 -11.81 23.34
CA ASP A 294 5.84 -13.11 23.63
C ASP A 294 7.21 -13.25 22.93
N ASP A 295 8.27 -12.90 23.66
CA ASP A 295 9.64 -12.91 23.15
C ASP A 295 10.15 -14.32 22.80
N ASP A 296 9.74 -15.34 23.56
CA ASP A 296 10.12 -16.72 23.31
C ASP A 296 9.49 -17.25 22.02
N LEU A 297 8.23 -16.90 21.78
CA LEU A 297 7.57 -17.21 20.51
C LEU A 297 8.22 -16.46 19.34
N ASN A 298 8.51 -15.17 19.49
CA ASN A 298 9.24 -14.38 18.48
C ASN A 298 10.58 -15.01 18.13
N LYS A 299 11.34 -15.43 19.14
CA LYS A 299 12.62 -16.13 18.97
C LYS A 299 12.45 -17.46 18.23
N TRP A 300 11.48 -18.28 18.64
CA TRP A 300 11.18 -19.55 17.98
C TRP A 300 10.80 -19.35 16.51
N ILE A 301 9.94 -18.37 16.19
CA ILE A 301 9.53 -18.04 14.82
C ILE A 301 10.76 -17.67 14.00
N SER A 302 11.58 -16.76 14.52
CA SER A 302 12.75 -16.25 13.82
C SER A 302 13.76 -17.36 13.51
N LEU A 303 13.94 -18.32 14.42
CA LEU A 303 14.75 -19.54 14.16
C LEU A 303 14.18 -20.40 13.04
N LYS A 304 12.84 -20.57 12.96
CA LYS A 304 12.20 -21.30 11.85
C LYS A 304 12.35 -20.54 10.53
N VAL A 305 12.20 -19.21 10.53
CA VAL A 305 12.44 -18.37 9.36
C VAL A 305 13.88 -18.54 8.85
N LEU A 306 14.87 -18.54 9.74
CA LEU A 306 16.26 -18.76 9.35
C LEU A 306 16.49 -20.11 8.67
N ASN A 307 15.87 -21.19 9.19
CA ASN A 307 15.98 -22.51 8.57
C ASN A 307 15.34 -22.56 7.16
N ILE A 308 14.13 -21.99 7.03
CA ILE A 308 13.41 -21.91 5.75
C ILE A 308 14.23 -21.11 4.75
N THR A 309 14.62 -19.89 5.12
CA THR A 309 15.35 -18.99 4.21
C THR A 309 16.71 -19.56 3.83
N ASN A 310 17.43 -20.23 4.74
CA ASN A 310 18.66 -20.95 4.41
C ASN A 310 18.41 -22.02 3.33
N THR A 311 17.35 -22.81 3.46
CA THR A 311 16.97 -23.81 2.45
C THR A 311 16.58 -23.17 1.12
N LEU A 312 15.80 -22.08 1.15
CA LEU A 312 15.35 -21.40 -0.06
C LEU A 312 16.49 -20.71 -0.80
N THR A 313 17.47 -20.12 -0.09
CA THR A 313 18.66 -19.53 -0.73
C THR A 313 19.51 -20.54 -1.50
N GLN A 314 19.41 -21.84 -1.17
CA GLN A 314 20.13 -22.91 -1.86
C GLN A 314 19.36 -23.49 -3.06
N LYS A 315 18.07 -23.17 -3.21
CA LYS A 315 17.20 -23.69 -4.26
C LYS A 315 16.90 -22.61 -5.29
N LYS A 316 16.72 -23.03 -6.55
CA LYS A 316 16.14 -22.13 -7.56
C LYS A 316 14.64 -21.98 -7.29
N LEU A 317 14.22 -20.76 -6.96
CA LEU A 317 12.79 -20.43 -6.78
C LEU A 317 12.03 -20.69 -8.07
N SER A 318 10.77 -21.09 -7.95
CA SER A 318 9.90 -21.28 -9.11
C SER A 318 9.60 -19.94 -9.79
N GLU A 319 9.38 -19.93 -11.11
CA GLU A 319 9.04 -18.69 -11.84
C GLU A 319 7.73 -18.04 -11.37
N ASP A 320 6.84 -18.83 -10.76
CA ASP A 320 5.57 -18.37 -10.19
C ASP A 320 5.68 -18.10 -8.68
N SER A 321 6.89 -18.10 -8.11
CA SER A 321 7.15 -17.73 -6.71
C SER A 321 6.71 -16.28 -6.45
N PHE A 322 6.14 -16.06 -5.26
CA PHE A 322 5.82 -14.71 -4.79
C PHE A 322 7.02 -14.01 -4.16
N LEU A 323 8.11 -14.73 -3.89
CA LEU A 323 9.32 -14.20 -3.28
C LEU A 323 10.44 -14.15 -4.32
N SER A 324 11.13 -13.02 -4.39
CA SER A 324 12.39 -12.91 -5.09
C SER A 324 13.56 -13.37 -4.20
N PRO A 325 14.74 -13.66 -4.78
CA PRO A 325 15.95 -13.89 -3.98
C PRO A 325 16.29 -12.72 -3.05
N ILE A 326 15.97 -11.48 -3.45
CA ILE A 326 16.17 -10.29 -2.62
C ILE A 326 15.22 -10.29 -1.42
N ASP A 327 13.94 -10.65 -1.61
CA ASP A 327 12.96 -10.75 -0.52
C ASP A 327 13.41 -11.76 0.54
N ILE A 328 13.98 -12.90 0.11
CA ILE A 328 14.52 -13.90 1.04
C ILE A 328 15.67 -13.34 1.87
N LEU A 329 16.54 -12.52 1.28
CA LEU A 329 17.64 -11.87 2.01
C LEU A 329 17.08 -10.90 3.05
N PHE A 330 16.09 -10.07 2.71
CA PHE A 330 15.45 -9.17 3.68
C PHE A 330 14.78 -9.93 4.83
N ILE A 331 13.99 -10.96 4.51
CA ILE A 331 13.31 -11.79 5.52
C ILE A 331 14.33 -12.47 6.45
N ARG A 332 15.44 -12.95 5.89
CA ARG A 332 16.53 -13.57 6.66
C ARG A 332 17.27 -12.56 7.54
N ALA A 333 17.53 -11.36 7.03
CA ALA A 333 18.20 -10.31 7.79
C ALA A 333 17.35 -9.81 8.97
N ASP A 334 16.05 -9.64 8.77
CA ASP A 334 15.07 -9.31 9.82
C ASP A 334 15.02 -10.40 10.90
N ALA A 335 15.01 -11.68 10.50
CA ALA A 335 15.05 -12.79 11.45
C ALA A 335 16.32 -12.81 12.30
N PHE A 336 17.49 -12.52 11.72
CA PHE A 336 18.73 -12.35 12.50
C PHE A 336 18.64 -11.16 13.47
N GLU A 337 18.06 -10.03 13.04
CA GLU A 337 17.89 -8.84 13.87
C GLU A 337 16.99 -9.12 15.08
N LYS A 338 15.83 -9.75 14.86
CA LYS A 338 14.89 -10.17 15.92
C LYS A 338 15.52 -11.13 16.93
N LEU A 339 16.52 -11.90 16.54
CA LEU A 339 17.27 -12.81 17.41
C LEU A 339 18.43 -12.13 18.15
N GLY A 340 18.71 -10.85 17.89
CA GLY A 340 19.86 -10.14 18.43
C GLY A 340 21.19 -10.47 17.74
N PHE A 341 21.16 -11.21 16.63
CA PHE A 341 22.33 -11.57 15.83
C PHE A 341 22.71 -10.43 14.89
N LYS A 342 23.21 -9.33 15.48
CA LYS A 342 23.47 -8.07 14.78
C LYS A 342 24.46 -8.23 13.62
N THR A 343 25.57 -8.93 13.83
CA THR A 343 26.62 -9.10 12.82
C THR A 343 26.12 -9.88 11.61
N GLU A 344 25.39 -10.97 11.84
CA GLU A 344 24.79 -11.80 10.81
C GLU A 344 23.71 -11.04 10.04
N SER A 345 22.86 -10.30 10.76
CA SER A 345 21.87 -9.42 10.14
C SER A 345 22.53 -8.40 9.21
N GLN A 346 23.56 -7.70 9.69
CA GLN A 346 24.31 -6.72 8.91
C GLN A 346 24.94 -7.34 7.65
N PHE A 347 25.53 -8.53 7.78
CA PHE A 347 26.10 -9.26 6.65
C PHE A 347 25.05 -9.65 5.61
N VAL A 348 23.86 -10.10 6.02
CA VAL A 348 22.79 -10.44 5.08
C VAL A 348 22.22 -9.18 4.42
N TYR A 349 22.08 -8.07 5.13
CA TYR A 349 21.70 -6.78 4.53
C TYR A 349 22.74 -6.31 3.48
N GLN A 350 24.03 -6.55 3.71
CA GLN A 350 25.07 -6.26 2.71
C GLN A 350 24.89 -7.11 1.43
N GLN A 351 24.50 -8.38 1.57
CA GLN A 351 24.16 -9.22 0.41
C GLN A 351 22.93 -8.69 -0.32
N ALA A 352 21.89 -8.27 0.41
CA ALA A 352 20.68 -7.68 -0.19
C ALA A 352 21.02 -6.41 -0.99
N ALA A 353 21.84 -5.51 -0.43
CA ALA A 353 22.32 -4.33 -1.11
C ALA A 353 23.08 -4.67 -2.41
N THR A 354 23.95 -5.69 -2.37
CA THR A 354 24.72 -6.16 -3.54
C THR A 354 23.80 -6.74 -4.62
N ALA A 355 22.78 -7.50 -4.22
CA ALA A 355 21.81 -8.08 -5.14
C ALA A 355 20.96 -7.00 -5.82
N LEU A 356 20.52 -5.99 -5.06
CA LEU A 356 19.82 -4.82 -5.60
C LEU A 356 20.70 -4.03 -6.58
N GLU A 357 21.97 -3.77 -6.25
CA GLU A 357 22.91 -3.13 -7.17
C GLU A 357 23.09 -3.93 -8.48
N THR A 358 23.05 -5.25 -8.39
CA THR A 358 23.14 -6.14 -9.56
C THR A 358 21.91 -6.04 -10.44
N GLU A 359 20.70 -6.08 -9.88
CA GLU A 359 19.45 -5.93 -10.65
C GLU A 359 19.32 -4.52 -11.26
N ILE A 360 19.74 -3.47 -10.54
CA ILE A 360 19.81 -2.10 -11.07
C ILE A 360 20.69 -2.05 -12.32
N LYS A 361 21.88 -2.64 -12.27
CA LYS A 361 22.81 -2.70 -13.42
C LYS A 361 22.24 -3.54 -14.57
N LYS A 362 21.69 -4.72 -14.25
CA LYS A 362 21.15 -5.69 -15.21
C LYS A 362 20.00 -5.13 -16.04
N TYR A 363 19.10 -4.37 -15.43
CA TYR A 363 17.99 -3.74 -16.16
C TYR A 363 18.27 -2.30 -16.56
N HIS A 364 19.51 -1.81 -16.40
CA HIS A 364 19.91 -0.44 -16.70
C HIS A 364 18.95 0.60 -16.11
N LEU A 365 18.57 0.39 -14.85
CA LEU A 365 17.58 1.22 -14.17
C LEU A 365 18.19 2.61 -13.89
N ASP A 366 17.58 3.66 -14.45
CA ASP A 366 17.99 5.05 -14.24
C ASP A 366 17.65 5.48 -12.81
N ILE A 367 18.65 5.95 -12.07
CA ILE A 367 18.56 6.45 -10.69
C ILE A 367 17.43 7.47 -10.49
N LYS A 368 17.11 8.24 -11.53
CA LYS A 368 16.05 9.27 -11.53
C LYS A 368 14.63 8.70 -11.65
N THR A 369 14.51 7.42 -11.95
CA THR A 369 13.22 6.77 -12.22
C THR A 369 13.00 5.48 -11.45
N ASN A 370 14.05 4.84 -10.91
CA ASN A 370 13.96 3.58 -10.16
C ASN A 370 13.93 3.80 -8.63
N ARG A 371 13.02 4.68 -8.21
CA ARG A 371 12.84 5.12 -6.83
C ARG A 371 12.72 3.97 -5.83
N GLY A 372 11.93 2.93 -6.12
CA GLY A 372 11.70 1.77 -5.25
C GLY A 372 12.97 0.96 -5.01
N PHE A 373 13.68 0.61 -6.08
CA PHE A 373 14.98 -0.08 -5.98
C PHE A 373 16.02 0.75 -5.22
N ASN A 374 16.04 2.07 -5.41
CA ASN A 374 16.93 2.94 -4.66
C ASN A 374 16.60 2.97 -3.17
N LEU A 375 15.31 3.03 -2.83
CA LEU A 375 14.84 3.04 -1.46
C LEU A 375 15.23 1.74 -0.73
N ASP A 376 15.00 0.58 -1.35
CA ASP A 376 15.39 -0.71 -0.77
C ASP A 376 16.92 -0.85 -0.69
N ARG A 377 17.65 -0.35 -1.71
CA ARG A 377 19.12 -0.39 -1.74
C ARG A 377 19.73 0.42 -0.61
N VAL A 378 19.32 1.67 -0.47
CA VAL A 378 19.86 2.56 0.58
C VAL A 378 19.44 2.10 1.97
N TYR A 379 18.23 1.53 2.11
CA TYR A 379 17.79 0.91 3.34
C TYR A 379 18.66 -0.30 3.70
N ALA A 380 18.95 -1.20 2.76
CA ALA A 380 19.85 -2.33 2.99
C ALA A 380 21.27 -1.90 3.39
N ILE A 381 21.82 -0.85 2.75
CA ILE A 381 23.14 -0.28 3.12
C ILE A 381 23.12 0.29 4.54
N TYR A 382 22.08 1.06 4.88
CA TYR A 382 21.90 1.59 6.23
C TYR A 382 21.84 0.45 7.27
N LYS A 383 21.04 -0.58 7.00
CA LYS A 383 20.86 -1.73 7.88
C LYS A 383 22.07 -2.66 7.94
N SER A 384 22.96 -2.65 6.94
CA SER A 384 24.26 -3.32 7.03
C SER A 384 25.26 -2.61 7.95
N GLY A 385 24.91 -1.42 8.47
CA GLY A 385 25.78 -0.62 9.34
C GLY A 385 26.76 0.28 8.60
N ASP A 386 26.65 0.40 7.27
CA ASP A 386 27.47 1.32 6.47
C ASP A 386 26.77 2.68 6.40
N PHE A 387 26.75 3.38 7.53
CA PHE A 387 26.03 4.62 7.72
C PHE A 387 26.58 5.75 6.84
N GLU A 388 27.88 5.77 6.60
CA GLU A 388 28.56 6.73 5.75
C GLU A 388 28.20 6.55 4.28
N LYS A 389 28.13 5.30 3.78
CA LYS A 389 27.63 5.04 2.41
C LYS A 389 26.14 5.37 2.31
N ALA A 390 25.35 5.06 3.33
CA ALA A 390 23.93 5.41 3.37
C ALA A 390 23.72 6.94 3.34
N ASP A 391 24.45 7.72 4.15
CA ASP A 391 24.41 9.18 4.17
C ASP A 391 24.71 9.77 2.77
N LYS A 392 25.78 9.31 2.12
CA LYS A 392 26.15 9.75 0.77
C LYS A 392 25.04 9.46 -0.25
N LEU A 393 24.51 8.24 -0.23
CA LEU A 393 23.47 7.82 -1.18
C LEU A 393 22.14 8.54 -0.92
N TYR A 394 21.76 8.78 0.34
CA TYR A 394 20.59 9.59 0.65
C TYR A 394 20.74 11.03 0.16
N LYS A 395 21.92 11.65 0.31
CA LYS A 395 22.18 12.99 -0.25
C LYS A 395 22.04 13.04 -1.77
N GLU A 396 22.55 12.04 -2.47
CA GLU A 396 22.36 11.89 -3.91
C GLU A 396 20.87 11.75 -4.26
N LEU A 397 20.15 10.85 -3.59
CA LEU A 397 18.73 10.63 -3.82
C LEU A 397 17.89 11.88 -3.49
N ILE A 398 18.20 12.61 -2.44
CA ILE A 398 17.54 13.88 -2.11
C ILE A 398 17.79 14.92 -3.22
N SER A 399 18.99 14.97 -3.81
CA SER A 399 19.25 15.89 -4.94
C SER A 399 18.40 15.56 -6.18
N ILE A 400 18.04 14.28 -6.35
CA ILE A 400 17.20 13.79 -7.45
C ILE A 400 15.71 13.96 -7.13
N TYR A 401 15.33 13.75 -5.87
CA TYR A 401 13.96 13.78 -5.36
C TYR A 401 13.81 14.85 -4.25
N PRO A 402 13.97 16.15 -4.58
CA PRO A 402 14.19 17.22 -3.59
C PRO A 402 13.00 17.55 -2.70
N ASN A 403 11.80 17.08 -3.06
CA ASN A 403 10.55 17.35 -2.36
C ASN A 403 9.94 16.07 -1.77
N GLU A 404 10.76 15.04 -1.55
CA GLU A 404 10.25 13.73 -1.21
C GLU A 404 10.45 13.37 0.27
N PHE A 405 9.34 13.31 1.00
CA PHE A 405 9.28 12.91 2.40
C PHE A 405 10.15 11.69 2.74
N THR A 406 10.06 10.60 1.97
CA THR A 406 10.66 9.30 2.34
C THR A 406 12.17 9.38 2.47
N PHE A 407 12.86 10.05 1.53
CA PHE A 407 14.31 10.17 1.58
C PHE A 407 14.76 11.06 2.72
N TYR A 408 14.12 12.21 2.94
CA TYR A 408 14.40 13.07 4.09
C TYR A 408 14.17 12.35 5.43
N TYR A 409 13.03 11.67 5.57
CA TYR A 409 12.69 10.96 6.80
C TYR A 409 13.71 9.87 7.12
N ASN A 410 14.07 9.06 6.12
CA ASN A 410 15.01 7.97 6.33
C ASN A 410 16.44 8.51 6.53
N HIS A 411 16.86 9.54 5.80
CA HIS A 411 18.16 10.18 5.98
C HIS A 411 18.33 10.78 7.37
N ALA A 412 17.27 11.42 7.89
CA ALA A 412 17.26 11.91 9.27
C ALA A 412 17.47 10.79 10.30
N ASN A 413 17.00 9.55 10.05
CA ASN A 413 17.30 8.40 10.91
C ASN A 413 18.77 7.98 10.80
N VAL A 414 19.35 7.97 9.59
CA VAL A 414 20.79 7.71 9.41
C VAL A 414 21.64 8.75 10.15
N LEU A 415 21.32 10.03 10.02
CA LEU A 415 22.03 11.12 10.69
C LEU A 415 21.91 11.04 12.21
N LYS A 416 20.73 10.64 12.72
CA LYS A 416 20.52 10.39 14.14
C LYS A 416 21.45 9.28 14.65
N ASP A 417 21.56 8.18 13.92
CA ASP A 417 22.42 7.03 14.29
C ASP A 417 23.91 7.33 14.13
N LEU A 418 24.29 8.25 13.23
CA LEU A 418 25.62 8.84 13.14
C LEU A 418 25.93 9.84 14.29
N GLY A 419 24.97 10.12 15.17
CA GLY A 419 25.11 11.09 16.26
C GLY A 419 24.97 12.55 15.85
N LYS A 420 24.63 12.82 14.58
CA LYS A 420 24.49 14.17 13.99
C LYS A 420 23.07 14.72 14.21
N LYS A 421 22.70 14.94 15.47
CA LYS A 421 21.30 15.23 15.87
C LYS A 421 20.74 16.52 15.26
N GLU A 422 21.56 17.55 15.09
CA GLU A 422 21.16 18.83 14.50
C GLU A 422 20.92 18.70 12.99
N GLU A 423 21.81 17.99 12.28
CA GLU A 423 21.59 17.64 10.87
C GLU A 423 20.34 16.77 10.72
N ALA A 424 20.15 15.78 11.61
CA ALA A 424 18.96 14.94 11.64
C ALA A 424 17.68 15.76 11.85
N LEU A 425 17.69 16.76 12.74
CA LEU A 425 16.56 17.65 12.94
C LEU A 425 16.25 18.48 11.69
N SER A 426 17.28 18.99 11.00
CA SER A 426 17.11 19.71 9.73
C SER A 426 16.40 18.84 8.69
N GLU A 427 16.88 17.60 8.48
CA GLU A 427 16.27 16.69 7.52
C GLU A 427 14.88 16.22 7.98
N ALA A 428 14.65 16.04 9.28
CA ALA A 428 13.33 15.73 9.83
C ALA A 428 12.31 16.86 9.62
N LYS A 429 12.73 18.12 9.75
CA LYS A 429 11.90 19.30 9.45
C LYS A 429 11.50 19.34 7.97
N LYS A 430 12.42 19.04 7.04
CA LYS A 430 12.10 18.90 5.62
C LYS A 430 11.18 17.70 5.35
N ALA A 431 11.39 16.58 6.03
CA ALA A 431 10.49 15.44 5.95
C ALA A 431 9.07 15.87 6.38
N TYR A 432 8.95 16.58 7.51
CA TYR A 432 7.67 17.13 7.95
C TYR A 432 7.06 18.09 6.93
N GLU A 433 7.85 18.99 6.33
CA GLU A 433 7.40 19.91 5.29
C GLU A 433 6.79 19.18 4.09
N TYR A 434 7.48 18.17 3.56
CA TYR A 434 7.07 17.42 2.36
C TYR A 434 6.13 16.25 2.62
N SER A 435 5.81 15.96 3.88
CA SER A 435 4.88 14.90 4.26
C SER A 435 3.43 15.32 4.13
N TYR A 436 2.56 14.33 3.96
CA TYR A 436 1.10 14.47 3.84
C TYR A 436 0.41 13.22 4.41
N GLY A 437 -0.90 13.30 4.64
CA GLY A 437 -1.69 12.20 5.20
C GLY A 437 -1.09 11.63 6.48
N ASP A 438 -1.08 10.31 6.61
CA ASP A 438 -0.51 9.61 7.78
C ASP A 438 1.00 9.86 7.97
N ASN A 439 1.74 10.15 6.90
CA ASN A 439 3.16 10.47 6.99
C ASN A 439 3.39 11.81 7.68
N LYS A 440 2.45 12.76 7.59
CA LYS A 440 2.53 14.04 8.31
C LYS A 440 2.57 13.83 9.81
N LEU A 441 1.73 12.93 10.32
CA LEU A 441 1.68 12.56 11.74
C LEU A 441 2.99 11.90 12.18
N ARG A 442 3.49 10.96 11.37
CA ARG A 442 4.76 10.27 11.63
C ARG A 442 5.95 11.23 11.62
N ALA A 443 6.03 12.12 10.64
CA ALA A 443 7.09 13.12 10.51
C ALA A 443 7.06 14.13 11.67
N ALA A 444 5.86 14.57 12.05
CA ALA A 444 5.65 15.47 13.19
C ALA A 444 6.15 14.83 14.49
N PHE A 445 5.78 13.57 14.74
CA PHE A 445 6.24 12.84 15.92
C PHE A 445 7.76 12.75 15.96
N PHE A 446 8.40 12.33 14.85
CA PHE A 446 9.84 12.18 14.80
C PHE A 446 10.59 13.51 14.96
N THR A 447 10.07 14.58 14.34
CA THR A 447 10.61 15.94 14.48
C THR A 447 10.48 16.44 15.91
N ALA A 448 9.31 16.26 16.54
CA ALA A 448 9.08 16.65 17.92
C ALA A 448 9.95 15.85 18.91
N ASP A 449 10.20 14.56 18.66
CA ASP A 449 11.08 13.73 19.47
C ASP A 449 12.56 14.19 19.36
N LEU A 450 13.03 14.54 18.16
CA LEU A 450 14.35 15.14 17.97
C LEU A 450 14.47 16.51 18.66
N LEU A 451 13.45 17.36 18.55
CA LEU A 451 13.38 18.64 19.27
C LEU A 451 13.47 18.42 20.78
N LYS A 452 12.71 17.44 21.32
CA LYS A 452 12.77 17.06 22.73
C LYS A 452 14.20 16.61 23.12
N ALA A 453 14.84 15.79 22.31
CA ALA A 453 16.19 15.28 22.55
C ALA A 453 17.28 16.37 22.47
N LEU A 454 17.00 17.49 21.81
CA LEU A 454 17.84 18.69 21.74
C LEU A 454 17.40 19.78 22.74
N ASP A 455 16.55 19.44 23.71
CA ASP A 455 15.99 20.33 24.75
C ASP A 455 15.11 21.48 24.23
N HIS A 456 14.60 21.39 23.00
CA HIS A 456 13.66 22.34 22.41
C HIS A 456 12.19 21.97 22.71
N LYS A 457 11.87 21.69 23.97
CA LYS A 457 10.57 21.13 24.39
C LYS A 457 9.37 22.00 24.03
N LYS A 458 9.51 23.33 24.12
CA LYS A 458 8.43 24.28 23.75
C LYS A 458 8.10 24.22 22.25
N GLU A 459 9.12 24.11 21.41
CA GLU A 459 8.95 23.96 19.96
C GLU A 459 8.30 22.62 19.62
N ALA A 460 8.74 21.54 20.28
CA ALA A 460 8.15 20.21 20.14
C ALA A 460 6.65 20.22 20.49
N LEU A 461 6.29 20.79 21.66
CA LEU A 461 4.90 20.84 22.11
C LEU A 461 4.01 21.67 21.18
N LYS A 462 4.55 22.79 20.65
CA LYS A 462 3.85 23.62 19.67
C LYS A 462 3.52 22.82 18.40
N LEU A 463 4.52 22.13 17.83
CA LEU A 463 4.36 21.30 16.64
C LEU A 463 3.31 20.21 16.85
N VAL A 464 3.39 19.49 17.98
CA VAL A 464 2.44 18.42 18.29
C VAL A 464 1.00 18.96 18.38
N ASN A 465 0.79 20.08 19.09
CA ASN A 465 -0.54 20.69 19.21
C ASN A 465 -1.10 21.13 17.86
N GLU A 466 -0.28 21.77 17.02
CA GLU A 466 -0.69 22.24 15.69
C GLU A 466 -1.16 21.09 14.80
N VAL A 467 -0.33 20.05 14.68
CA VAL A 467 -0.63 18.87 13.85
C VAL A 467 -1.88 18.17 14.34
N MET A 468 -2.01 17.98 15.65
CA MET A 468 -3.17 17.32 16.23
C MET A 468 -4.47 18.10 16.03
N SER A 469 -4.43 19.44 16.09
CA SER A 469 -5.61 20.29 15.89
C SER A 469 -6.16 20.29 14.46
N THR A 470 -5.32 19.98 13.48
CA THR A 470 -5.66 19.95 12.06
C THR A 470 -5.93 18.55 11.52
N THR A 471 -5.70 17.51 12.33
CA THR A 471 -5.88 16.12 11.93
C THR A 471 -7.34 15.68 12.05
N THR A 472 -7.92 15.23 10.94
CA THR A 472 -9.23 14.55 10.95
C THR A 472 -9.03 13.05 11.20
N LEU A 473 -9.74 12.50 12.19
CA LEU A 473 -9.68 11.07 12.51
C LEU A 473 -10.75 10.29 11.75
N PRO A 474 -10.39 9.19 11.05
CA PRO A 474 -11.36 8.30 10.41
C PRO A 474 -12.21 7.54 11.44
N ASN A 475 -13.46 7.19 11.07
CA ASN A 475 -14.34 6.41 11.94
C ASN A 475 -13.83 4.97 12.17
N GLU A 476 -13.12 4.38 11.21
CA GLU A 476 -12.54 3.04 11.33
C GLU A 476 -11.34 3.06 12.29
N PRO A 477 -11.41 2.43 13.48
CA PRO A 477 -10.37 2.55 14.49
C PRO A 477 -9.05 1.86 14.11
N ASN A 478 -9.08 0.90 13.16
CA ASN A 478 -7.92 0.10 12.81
C ASN A 478 -7.04 0.70 11.70
N VAL A 479 -7.37 1.88 11.19
CA VAL A 479 -6.49 2.55 10.20
C VAL A 479 -5.25 3.15 10.87
N ARG A 480 -4.18 3.30 10.09
CA ARG A 480 -2.86 3.74 10.56
C ARG A 480 -2.86 5.14 11.18
N THR A 481 -3.78 6.02 10.77
CA THR A 481 -3.97 7.37 11.31
C THR A 481 -4.08 7.37 12.83
N HIS A 482 -4.92 6.50 13.40
CA HIS A 482 -5.13 6.40 14.85
C HIS A 482 -3.85 6.05 15.60
N ARG A 483 -3.05 5.14 15.06
CA ARG A 483 -1.76 4.73 15.66
C ARG A 483 -0.78 5.90 15.75
N TYR A 484 -0.65 6.72 14.72
CA TYR A 484 0.27 7.86 14.75
C TYR A 484 -0.26 9.00 15.62
N TYR A 485 -1.58 9.22 15.62
CA TYR A 485 -2.22 10.19 16.50
C TYR A 485 -2.01 9.85 17.98
N GLN A 486 -2.14 8.57 18.35
CA GLN A 486 -1.85 8.10 19.72
C GLN A 486 -0.39 8.35 20.14
N LYS A 487 0.58 8.15 19.24
CA LYS A 487 1.99 8.48 19.53
C LYS A 487 2.20 9.97 19.80
N LEU A 488 1.53 10.84 19.05
CA LEU A 488 1.55 12.28 19.29
C LEU A 488 0.90 12.65 20.63
N MET A 489 -0.22 12.02 20.98
CA MET A 489 -0.85 12.18 22.31
C MET A 489 0.13 11.84 23.44
N SER A 490 0.76 10.66 23.39
CA SER A 490 1.71 10.25 24.44
C SER A 490 2.90 11.20 24.54
N LEU A 491 3.45 11.65 23.40
CA LEU A 491 4.55 12.62 23.41
C LEU A 491 4.11 13.98 23.97
N LYS A 492 2.88 14.42 23.69
CA LYS A 492 2.32 15.65 24.27
C LYS A 492 2.25 15.57 25.79
N GLU A 493 1.76 14.45 26.32
CA GLU A 493 1.68 14.21 27.77
C GLU A 493 3.07 14.26 28.41
N GLU A 494 4.07 13.59 27.81
CA GLU A 494 5.46 13.64 28.26
C GLU A 494 6.04 15.06 28.29
N LEU A 495 5.77 15.87 27.25
CA LEU A 495 6.24 17.24 27.14
C LEU A 495 5.59 18.17 28.16
N GLN A 496 4.32 17.90 28.53
CA GLN A 496 3.57 18.69 29.51
C GLN A 496 3.95 18.34 30.95
N LEU A 497 4.11 17.05 31.29
CA LEU A 497 4.52 16.63 32.64
C LEU A 497 5.86 17.26 33.06
N ASN A 498 6.81 17.30 32.13
CA ASN A 498 8.13 17.89 32.37
C ASN A 498 8.17 19.43 32.40
N SER A 499 7.06 20.10 32.09
CA SER A 499 6.93 21.55 32.23
C SER A 499 6.39 21.99 33.60
N SER A 500 5.89 21.03 34.40
CA SER A 500 5.26 21.26 35.70
C SER A 500 6.24 21.19 36.88
N SER A 501 7.46 20.71 36.66
CA SER A 501 8.47 20.44 37.69
C SER A 501 9.49 21.58 37.87
N HIS A 502 9.27 22.74 37.25
CA HIS A 502 10.15 23.92 37.31
C HIS A 502 9.43 25.23 37.68
N ASN A 503 8.26 25.16 38.31
CA ASN A 503 7.59 26.32 38.90
C ASN A 503 7.64 26.28 40.42
#